data_AF-A0A1C6RWG0-F1
#
_entry.id   AF-A0A1C6RWG0-F1
#
_cell.length_a   1.000
_cell.length_b   1.000
_cell.length_c   1.000
_cell.angle_alpha   90.00
_cell.angle_beta   90.00
_cell.angle_gamma   90.00
#
_symmetry.space_group_name_H-M   'P 1'
#
loop_
_entity.id
_entity.type
_entity.pdbx_description
1 polymer ?
#
loop_
_entity_poly.entity_id
_entity_poly.type
_entity_poly.pdbx_seq_one_letter_code
_entity_poly.pdbx_strand_id
1 'polypeptide(L)'
;MEIRYNFAALNAAADSCGGASRNLTGELEGLKSGIAPLLATWDGDAREAYFRRQSDWESAANDLRDLLGRIEKALRESAIKMQAREAANRAKFGD
;
A
#
# COMPACT_ATOMS: atom_id res chain seq x y z
N MET A 1 -20.69 -20.39 6.27
CA MET A 1 -19.56 -19.87 7.06
C MET A 1 -18.49 -19.24 6.15
N GLU A 2 -18.30 -19.78 4.94
CA GLU A 2 -17.37 -19.35 3.90
C GLU A 2 -17.41 -17.84 3.51
N ILE A 3 -18.59 -17.22 3.41
CA ILE A 3 -18.71 -15.79 3.02
C ILE A 3 -18.10 -14.85 4.05
N ARG A 4 -18.35 -15.11 5.35
CA ARG A 4 -17.76 -14.31 6.44
C ARG A 4 -16.23 -14.45 6.45
N TYR A 5 -15.73 -15.64 6.13
CA TYR A 5 -14.31 -15.89 5.97
C TYR A 5 -13.74 -15.10 4.78
N ASN A 6 -14.39 -15.13 3.62
CA ASN A 6 -13.93 -14.40 2.45
C ASN A 6 -13.95 -12.87 2.67
N PHE A 7 -14.98 -12.33 3.33
CA PHE A 7 -15.03 -10.92 3.72
C PHE A 7 -13.88 -10.53 4.66
N ALA A 8 -13.59 -11.35 5.67
CA ALA A 8 -12.47 -11.11 6.58
C ALA A 8 -11.13 -11.18 5.85
N ALA A 9 -10.96 -12.15 4.94
CA ALA A 9 -9.75 -12.30 4.14
C ALA A 9 -9.50 -11.10 3.21
N LEU A 10 -10.55 -10.59 2.54
CA LEU A 10 -10.45 -9.41 1.67
C LEU A 10 -10.05 -8.15 2.45
N ASN A 11 -10.63 -7.94 3.64
CA ASN A 11 -10.23 -6.81 4.50
C ASN A 11 -8.79 -6.96 5.02
N ALA A 12 -8.39 -8.16 5.43
CA ALA A 12 -7.02 -8.42 5.86
C ALA A 12 -5.99 -8.15 4.73
N ALA A 13 -6.33 -8.52 3.49
CA ALA A 13 -5.52 -8.21 2.32
C ALA A 13 -5.42 -6.69 2.05
N ALA A 14 -6.54 -5.96 2.21
CA ALA A 14 -6.57 -4.51 2.09
C ALA A 14 -5.67 -3.84 3.16
N ASP A 15 -5.80 -4.27 4.42
CA ASP A 15 -4.98 -3.75 5.51
C ASP A 15 -3.49 -4.08 5.34
N SER A 16 -3.17 -5.25 4.77
CA SER A 16 -1.81 -5.64 4.43
C SER A 16 -1.19 -4.72 3.37
N CYS A 17 -1.96 -4.31 2.35
CA CYS A 17 -1.51 -3.34 1.35
C CYS A 17 -1.14 -1.99 1.99
N GLY A 18 -2.01 -1.48 2.87
CA GLY A 18 -1.73 -0.26 3.64
C GLY A 18 -0.52 -0.39 4.56
N GLY A 19 -0.34 -1.55 5.19
CA GLY A 19 0.84 -1.86 6.01
C GLY A 19 2.14 -1.85 5.21
N ALA A 20 2.17 -2.52 4.06
CA ALA A 20 3.34 -2.56 3.18
C ALA A 20 3.74 -1.16 2.69
N SER A 21 2.76 -0.32 2.30
CA SER A 21 3.03 1.06 1.86
C SER A 21 3.64 1.92 2.98
N ARG A 22 3.13 1.80 4.21
CA ARG A 22 3.67 2.51 5.39
C ARG A 22 5.09 2.05 5.72
N ASN A 23 5.35 0.75 5.68
CA ASN A 23 6.69 0.20 5.94
C ASN A 23 7.72 0.71 4.93
N LEU A 24 7.41 0.65 3.63
CA LEU A 24 8.29 1.19 2.59
C LEU A 24 8.61 2.67 2.80
N THR A 25 7.58 3.47 3.15
CA THR A 25 7.77 4.91 3.41
C THR A 25 8.72 5.11 4.59
N GLY A 26 8.54 4.36 5.67
CA GLY A 26 9.42 4.40 6.84
C GLY A 26 10.87 4.03 6.52
N GLU A 27 11.09 2.98 5.73
CA GLU A 27 12.42 2.54 5.30
C GLU A 27 13.13 3.62 4.46
N LEU A 28 12.42 4.25 3.52
CA LEU A 28 12.96 5.32 2.69
C LEU A 28 13.29 6.58 3.49
N GLU A 29 12.44 6.97 4.43
CA GLU A 29 12.72 8.11 5.32
C GLU A 29 13.90 7.82 6.26
N GLY A 30 14.02 6.57 6.73
CA GLY A 30 15.18 6.11 7.50
C GLY A 30 16.48 6.19 6.68
N LEU A 31 16.44 5.74 5.42
CA LEU A 31 17.56 5.82 4.50
C LEU A 31 18.00 7.28 4.27
N LYS A 32 17.05 8.18 3.97
CA LYS A 32 17.32 9.62 3.77
C LYS A 32 17.96 10.24 5.02
N SER A 33 17.39 9.95 6.19
CA SER A 33 17.87 10.48 7.47
C SER A 33 19.28 10.00 7.79
N GLY A 34 19.60 8.73 7.49
CA GLY A 34 20.95 8.18 7.68
C GLY A 34 21.99 8.76 6.71
N ILE A 35 21.57 9.11 5.49
CA ILE A 35 22.47 9.68 4.48
C ILE A 35 22.66 11.20 4.66
N ALA A 36 21.67 11.91 5.21
CA ALA A 36 21.71 13.36 5.43
C ALA A 36 23.04 13.90 6.00
N PRO A 37 23.64 13.33 7.08
CA PRO A 37 24.92 13.81 7.60
C PRO A 37 26.12 13.55 6.67
N LEU A 38 26.05 12.51 5.82
CA LEU A 38 27.11 12.14 4.90
C LEU A 38 27.12 13.01 3.63
N LEU A 39 26.00 13.64 3.28
CA LEU A 39 25.93 14.54 2.12
C LEU A 39 26.89 15.72 2.22
N ALA A 40 27.25 16.14 3.44
CA ALA A 40 28.22 17.21 3.65
C ALA A 40 29.67 16.78 3.35
N THR A 41 29.97 15.47 3.36
CA THR A 41 31.31 14.93 3.12
C THR A 41 31.52 14.46 1.68
N TRP A 42 30.45 14.42 0.87
CA TRP A 42 30.50 13.98 -0.51
C TRP A 42 30.84 15.13 -1.46
N ASP A 43 31.66 14.81 -2.47
CA ASP A 43 31.95 15.70 -3.59
C ASP A 43 30.69 15.97 -4.45
N GLY A 44 30.75 17.01 -5.28
CA GLY A 44 29.61 17.48 -6.09
C GLY A 44 28.95 16.39 -6.92
N ASP A 45 29.75 15.60 -7.65
CA ASP A 45 29.25 14.52 -8.52
C ASP A 45 28.54 13.41 -7.73
N ALA A 46 29.05 13.06 -6.54
CA ALA A 46 28.46 12.06 -5.67
C ALA A 46 27.13 12.55 -5.08
N ARG A 47 27.05 13.83 -4.69
CA ARG A 47 25.79 14.44 -4.25
C ARG A 47 24.75 14.47 -5.37
N GLU A 48 25.14 14.83 -6.59
CA GLU A 48 24.23 14.84 -7.73
C GLU A 48 23.73 13.42 -8.08
N ALA A 49 24.63 12.43 -8.06
CA ALA A 49 24.25 11.02 -8.24
C ALA A 49 23.24 10.57 -7.18
N TYR A 50 23.45 10.94 -5.92
CA TYR A 50 22.50 10.66 -4.85
C TYR A 50 21.14 11.29 -5.08
N PHE A 51 21.06 12.59 -5.39
CA PHE A 51 19.77 13.27 -5.57
C PHE A 51 18.98 12.70 -6.75
N ARG A 52 19.66 12.26 -7.82
CA ARG A 52 19.01 11.51 -8.92
C ARG A 52 18.38 10.22 -8.41
N ARG A 53 19.15 9.40 -7.69
CA ARG A 53 18.63 8.15 -7.12
C ARG A 53 17.52 8.40 -6.10
N GLN A 54 17.63 9.49 -5.34
CA GLN A 54 16.59 9.90 -4.41
C GLN A 54 15.27 10.17 -5.13
N SER A 55 15.32 10.96 -6.19
CA SER A 55 14.14 11.24 -7.00
C SER A 55 13.56 9.96 -7.63
N ASP A 56 14.41 9.04 -8.10
CA ASP A 56 13.98 7.79 -8.72
C ASP A 56 13.19 6.91 -7.72
N TRP A 57 13.73 6.68 -6.51
CA TRP A 57 13.04 5.84 -5.54
C TRP A 57 11.81 6.53 -4.95
N GLU A 58 11.80 7.87 -4.82
CA GLU A 58 10.63 8.62 -4.35
C GLU A 58 9.47 8.50 -5.35
N SER A 59 9.78 8.61 -6.65
CA SER A 59 8.79 8.38 -7.72
C SER A 59 8.25 6.95 -7.65
N ALA A 60 9.12 5.95 -7.59
CA ALA A 60 8.70 4.55 -7.53
C ALA A 60 7.85 4.24 -6.28
N ALA A 61 8.17 4.83 -5.14
CA ALA A 61 7.40 4.67 -3.91
C ALA A 61 6.02 5.32 -4.00
N ASN A 62 5.92 6.50 -4.65
CA ASN A 62 4.65 7.15 -4.91
C ASN A 62 3.77 6.30 -5.83
N ASP A 63 4.32 5.78 -6.92
CA ASP A 63 3.60 4.92 -7.85
C ASP A 63 3.09 3.64 -7.17
N LEU A 64 3.93 3.02 -6.33
CA LEU A 64 3.53 1.84 -5.58
C LEU A 64 2.44 2.15 -4.56
N ARG A 65 2.54 3.26 -3.83
CA ARG A 65 1.48 3.69 -2.89
C ARG A 65 0.16 3.88 -3.61
N ASP A 66 0.17 4.53 -4.77
CA ASP A 66 -1.03 4.77 -5.56
C ASP A 66 -1.64 3.46 -6.06
N LEU A 67 -0.79 2.53 -6.53
CA LEU A 67 -1.24 1.20 -6.94
C LEU A 67 -1.86 0.42 -5.77
N LEU A 68 -1.18 0.39 -4.62
CA LEU A 68 -1.67 -0.30 -3.42
C LEU A 68 -2.97 0.32 -2.89
N GLY A 69 -3.11 1.64 -2.94
CA GLY A 69 -4.36 2.33 -2.59
C GLY A 69 -5.52 1.97 -3.53
N ARG A 70 -5.26 1.83 -4.83
CA ARG A 70 -6.27 1.33 -5.80
C ARG A 70 -6.67 -0.11 -5.50
N ILE A 71 -5.71 -0.97 -5.17
CA ILE A 71 -5.96 -2.37 -4.78
C ILE A 71 -6.78 -2.43 -3.49
N GLU A 72 -6.40 -1.66 -2.46
CA GLU A 72 -7.12 -1.57 -1.19
C GLU A 72 -8.60 -1.22 -1.42
N LYS A 73 -8.85 -0.16 -2.20
CA LYS A 73 -10.21 0.27 -2.55
C LYS A 73 -10.98 -0.82 -3.27
N ALA A 74 -10.37 -1.47 -4.27
CA ALA A 74 -11.01 -2.55 -5.03
C ALA A 74 -11.39 -3.75 -4.14
N LEU A 75 -10.52 -4.12 -3.19
CA LEU A 75 -10.76 -5.20 -2.23
C LEU A 75 -11.94 -4.86 -1.30
N ARG A 76 -11.97 -3.65 -0.74
CA ARG A 76 -13.06 -3.18 0.13
C ARG A 76 -14.40 -3.12 -0.62
N GLU A 77 -14.40 -2.61 -1.86
CA GLU A 77 -15.60 -2.60 -2.71
C GLU A 77 -16.09 -4.02 -3.03
N SER A 78 -15.19 -4.96 -3.30
CA SER A 78 -15.53 -6.36 -3.54
C SER A 78 -16.19 -7.00 -2.31
N ALA A 79 -15.63 -6.72 -1.13
CA ALA A 79 -16.16 -7.19 0.15
C ALA A 79 -17.60 -6.69 0.39
N ILE A 80 -17.88 -5.41 0.12
CA ILE A 80 -19.24 -4.83 0.23
C ILE A 80 -20.21 -5.48 -0.77
N LYS A 81 -19.78 -5.63 -2.04
CA LYS A 81 -20.63 -6.24 -3.08
C LYS A 81 -21.02 -7.68 -2.74
N MET A 82 -20.08 -8.46 -2.19
CA MET A 82 -20.35 -9.82 -1.74
C MET A 82 -21.31 -9.85 -0.55
N GLN A 83 -21.10 -8.99 0.45
CA GLN A 83 -22.02 -8.90 1.58
C GLN A 83 -23.47 -8.57 1.15
N ALA A 84 -23.62 -7.65 0.19
CA ALA A 84 -24.91 -7.24 -0.34
C ALA A 84 -25.60 -8.34 -1.16
N ARG A 85 -24.88 -9.02 -2.05
CA ARG A 85 -25.40 -10.15 -2.85
C ARG A 85 -25.92 -11.26 -1.95
N GLU A 86 -25.20 -11.57 -0.88
CA GLU A 86 -25.58 -12.65 0.01
C GLU A 86 -26.74 -12.28 0.92
N ALA A 87 -26.85 -11.00 1.33
CA ALA A 87 -28.04 -10.50 2.01
C ALA A 87 -29.28 -10.63 1.12
N ALA A 88 -29.16 -10.28 -0.16
CA ALA A 88 -30.24 -10.43 -1.15
C ALA A 88 -30.59 -11.91 -1.40
N ASN A 89 -29.60 -12.80 -1.50
CA ASN A 89 -29.85 -14.23 -1.65
C ASN A 89 -30.54 -14.82 -0.42
N ARG A 90 -30.11 -14.49 0.80
CA ARG A 90 -30.81 -14.93 2.02
C ARG A 90 -32.25 -14.42 2.09
N ALA A 91 -32.51 -13.19 1.67
CA ALA A 91 -33.87 -12.65 1.63
C ALA A 91 -34.77 -13.34 0.58
N LYS A 92 -34.19 -13.95 -0.46
CA LYS A 92 -34.92 -14.65 -1.53
C LYS A 92 -35.15 -16.15 -1.25
N PHE A 93 -34.26 -16.78 -0.50
CA PHE A 93 -34.26 -18.23 -0.26
C PHE A 93 -34.44 -18.59 1.21
N GLY A 94 -34.67 -17.59 2.07
CA GLY A 94 -34.94 -17.76 3.49
C GLY A 94 -36.42 -17.57 3.79
N ASP A 95 -37.24 -18.47 3.23
CA ASP A 95 -38.51 -18.98 3.78
C ASP A 95 -38.44 -20.51 3.70
#